data_AF-A0A2V5IFE1-F1
#
_entry.id   AF-A0A2V5IFE1-F1
#
_cell.length_a   1.000
_cell.length_b   1.000
_cell.length_c   1.000
_cell.angle_alpha   90.00
_cell.angle_beta   90.00
_cell.angle_gamma   90.00
#
_symmetry.space_group_name_H-M   'P 1'
#
loop_
_entity.id
_entity.type
_entity.pdbx_description
1 polymer ?
#
loop_
_entity_poly.entity_id
_entity_poly.type
_entity_poly.pdbx_seq_one_letter_code
_entity_poly.pdbx_strand_id
1 'polypeptide(L)'
;MSEPEHLADPLSVLPPEVVLRILEFTPASALASLTAVSKAWHQFIDVTHQQAIYAAALKNNQPSGRSSPTNTTFSKLFEGALPCKELCKRYALLTRNWAESRPSARESVLQVGNEFIWRFRPDFKRRIFISTSHGGGLYVTDMDTGLSLWNLPSTLDSGGDAVRPFAHLEYQDGMAVFDREGDALEVWQADLEGAKRGEFRRIAILDHDCQTRGFQLSYGTLCVVSTEGQGFVYDMTQRPPQLTTHLDIEYDAVGHLDQSQDVVIYSMGPKGYHVHDKKSGEFLGELQPSLCTEVYHIRPPAVPHPSPRAAFAGFADAVRQGTSRSSYREGVSRKDHLVPIKVERGPLPTPNDPEHIRNRDDEWGAGMLDGDLFTGFSRAGRVFVCSNWRKALKSSVSMAAHSDLIECDSNGRGFDLGGWLSVRNHRVMFEIQDRVYVVGLDDKDRVQVGDRPARGSFSLVTSSVVHLNVPVSFMALYDDAIMTTHTTIAWRQSLPHLPGATPPAPEQGPARIFPVKAVRVLNLAPKIDGDTPDSNPDANESDDSTATGRGLWGSDQATLPLDGVAVSPALVELITMLDEDLEDEEGDEGIVTFTDPFEGESEVDSEWEDVEDDGEGEEDLQGGQSHGDAPV
;
A
#
# COMPACT_ATOMS: atom_id res chain seq x y z
N MET A 1 -61.94 17.40 -14.79
CA MET A 1 -60.85 17.97 -13.97
C MET A 1 -60.93 17.27 -12.63
N SER A 2 -60.05 16.29 -12.41
CA SER A 2 -59.87 15.61 -11.13
C SER A 2 -59.28 16.62 -10.12
N GLU A 3 -59.86 16.70 -8.93
CA GLU A 3 -59.28 17.44 -7.80
C GLU A 3 -57.86 16.90 -7.52
N PRO A 4 -56.90 17.77 -7.17
CA PRO A 4 -55.60 17.29 -6.71
C PRO A 4 -55.81 16.52 -5.41
N GLU A 5 -55.46 15.24 -5.39
CA GLU A 5 -55.37 14.48 -4.15
C GLU A 5 -54.46 15.26 -3.19
N HIS A 6 -55.04 15.77 -2.10
CA HIS A 6 -54.28 16.41 -1.05
C HIS A 6 -53.43 15.33 -0.37
N LEU A 7 -52.18 15.20 -0.82
CA LEU A 7 -51.16 14.41 -0.12
C LEU A 7 -50.96 15.02 1.27
N ALA A 8 -51.49 14.36 2.29
CA ALA A 8 -51.36 14.78 3.67
C ALA A 8 -49.92 14.56 4.18
N ASP A 9 -49.40 15.47 5.00
CA ASP A 9 -48.07 15.35 5.60
C ASP A 9 -48.04 14.08 6.49
N PRO A 10 -47.09 13.14 6.28
CA PRO A 10 -46.94 11.95 7.11
C PRO A 10 -46.92 12.24 8.61
N LEU A 11 -46.35 13.38 9.05
CA LEU A 11 -46.35 13.77 10.46
C LEU A 11 -47.74 14.07 11.04
N SER A 12 -48.72 14.37 10.17
CA SER A 12 -50.09 14.70 10.55
C SER A 12 -51.05 13.50 10.52
N VAL A 13 -50.67 12.42 9.83
CA VAL A 13 -51.55 11.26 9.60
C VAL A 13 -51.01 9.94 10.15
N LEU A 14 -49.69 9.83 10.36
CA LEU A 14 -49.05 8.62 10.88
C LEU A 14 -48.65 8.80 12.35
N PRO A 15 -48.69 7.73 13.17
CA PRO A 15 -48.07 7.72 14.49
C PRO A 15 -46.55 7.98 14.41
N PRO A 16 -45.95 8.66 15.41
CA PRO A 16 -44.51 8.94 15.46
C PRO A 16 -43.63 7.70 15.23
N GLU A 17 -44.02 6.54 15.76
CA GLU A 17 -43.26 5.29 15.65
C GLU A 17 -43.18 4.81 14.20
N VAL A 18 -44.25 4.98 13.43
CA VAL A 18 -44.28 4.63 12.01
C VAL A 18 -43.39 5.58 11.22
N VAL A 19 -43.42 6.87 11.54
CA VAL A 19 -42.52 7.86 10.92
C VAL A 19 -41.07 7.54 11.23
N LEU A 20 -40.73 7.22 12.48
CA LEU A 20 -39.37 6.80 12.84
C LEU A 20 -38.92 5.57 12.07
N ARG A 21 -39.81 4.59 11.88
CA ARG A 21 -39.52 3.39 11.09
C ARG A 21 -39.30 3.70 9.61
N ILE A 22 -40.01 4.68 9.04
CA ILE A 22 -39.77 5.16 7.67
C ILE A 22 -38.40 5.84 7.58
N LEU A 23 -38.08 6.70 8.56
CA LEU A 23 -36.81 7.44 8.59
C LEU A 23 -35.59 6.55 8.77
N GLU A 24 -35.74 5.36 9.36
CA GLU A 24 -34.67 4.37 9.46
C GLU A 24 -34.10 3.96 8.09
N PHE A 25 -34.93 3.94 7.04
CA PHE A 25 -34.50 3.62 5.67
C PHE A 25 -34.07 4.84 4.86
N THR A 26 -34.01 6.02 5.50
CA THR A 26 -33.74 7.28 4.82
C THR A 26 -32.25 7.65 4.93
N PRO A 27 -31.54 7.92 3.81
CA PRO A 27 -30.14 8.31 3.86
C PRO A 27 -29.96 9.68 4.54
N ALA A 28 -28.77 9.91 5.10
CA ALA A 28 -28.48 11.12 5.88
C ALA A 28 -28.72 12.43 5.11
N SER A 29 -28.49 12.44 3.79
CA SER A 29 -28.78 13.60 2.92
C SER A 29 -30.27 13.92 2.80
N ALA A 30 -31.12 12.89 2.77
CA ALA A 30 -32.57 13.05 2.76
C ALA A 30 -33.10 13.46 4.14
N LEU A 31 -32.51 12.94 5.22
CA LEU A 31 -32.80 13.42 6.58
C LEU A 31 -32.50 14.93 6.72
N ALA A 32 -31.33 15.38 6.24
CA ALA A 32 -30.97 16.79 6.23
C ALA A 32 -31.97 17.61 5.40
N SER A 33 -32.35 17.13 4.22
CA SER A 33 -33.37 17.79 3.38
C SER A 33 -34.72 17.91 4.10
N LEU A 34 -35.18 16.86 4.78
CA LEU A 34 -36.44 16.85 5.53
C LEU A 34 -36.48 17.90 6.64
N THR A 35 -35.35 18.12 7.34
CA THR A 35 -35.28 19.18 8.37
C THR A 35 -35.50 20.58 7.80
N ALA A 36 -35.28 20.79 6.50
CA ALA A 36 -35.50 22.06 5.82
C ALA A 36 -36.92 22.21 5.24
N VAL A 37 -37.75 21.15 5.24
CA VAL A 37 -39.10 21.17 4.64
C VAL A 37 -40.07 21.97 5.51
N SER A 38 -40.11 21.74 6.82
CA SER A 38 -41.01 22.45 7.74
C SER A 38 -40.48 22.47 9.16
N LYS A 39 -41.00 23.41 9.98
CA LYS A 39 -40.69 23.46 11.41
C LYS A 39 -41.08 22.17 12.14
N ALA A 40 -42.15 21.49 11.70
CA ALA A 40 -42.59 20.24 12.30
C ALA A 40 -41.57 19.11 12.03
N TRP A 41 -41.09 18.98 10.80
CA TRP A 41 -40.03 18.03 10.45
C TRP A 41 -38.72 18.32 11.17
N HIS A 42 -38.31 19.59 11.26
CA HIS A 42 -37.15 19.98 12.06
C HIS A 42 -37.32 19.61 13.54
N GLN A 43 -38.46 19.95 14.15
CA GLN A 43 -38.74 19.62 15.55
C GLN A 43 -38.77 18.10 15.79
N PHE A 44 -39.32 17.33 14.86
CA PHE A 44 -39.37 15.88 14.96
C PHE A 44 -37.97 15.25 14.87
N ILE A 45 -37.22 15.61 13.84
CA ILE A 45 -35.91 15.00 13.54
C ILE A 45 -34.81 15.53 14.47
N ASP A 46 -34.62 16.85 14.51
CA ASP A 46 -33.43 17.45 15.11
C ASP A 46 -33.60 17.80 16.59
N VAL A 47 -34.83 17.88 17.08
CA VAL A 47 -35.09 18.28 18.47
C VAL A 47 -35.61 17.10 19.30
N THR A 48 -36.64 16.41 18.82
CA THR A 48 -37.37 15.42 19.63
C THR A 48 -36.74 14.02 19.55
N HIS A 49 -36.40 13.55 18.35
CA HIS A 49 -35.96 12.17 18.11
C HIS A 49 -34.55 12.06 17.52
N GLN A 50 -33.72 13.10 17.65
CA GLN A 50 -32.39 13.22 17.04
C GLN A 50 -31.54 11.96 17.26
N GLN A 51 -31.38 11.54 18.51
CA GLN A 51 -30.51 10.42 18.84
C GLN A 51 -30.98 9.11 18.19
N ALA A 52 -32.27 8.81 18.21
CA ALA A 52 -32.81 7.58 17.63
C ALA A 52 -32.64 7.54 16.11
N ILE A 53 -32.96 8.65 15.43
CA ILE A 53 -32.89 8.75 13.98
C ILE A 53 -31.44 8.65 13.49
N TYR A 54 -30.53 9.44 14.07
CA TYR A 54 -29.14 9.45 13.61
C TYR A 54 -28.36 8.22 14.07
N ALA A 55 -28.69 7.60 15.21
CA ALA A 55 -28.08 6.32 15.58
C ALA A 55 -28.47 5.20 14.60
N ALA A 56 -29.75 5.16 14.17
CA ALA A 56 -30.20 4.24 13.14
C ALA A 56 -29.52 4.50 11.78
N ALA A 57 -29.42 5.77 11.37
CA ALA A 57 -28.71 6.15 10.15
C ALA A 57 -27.22 5.77 10.20
N LEU A 58 -26.54 5.94 11.33
CA LEU A 58 -25.14 5.53 11.49
C LEU A 58 -24.98 4.03 11.34
N LYS A 59 -25.87 3.24 11.99
CA LYS A 59 -25.88 1.78 11.91
C LYS A 59 -26.07 1.29 10.47
N ASN A 60 -26.95 1.92 9.70
CA ASN A 60 -27.21 1.53 8.31
C ASN A 60 -26.09 1.92 7.34
N ASN A 61 -25.24 2.89 7.70
CA ASN A 61 -24.09 3.30 6.91
C ASN A 61 -22.81 2.52 7.24
N GLN A 62 -22.80 1.72 8.31
CA GLN A 62 -21.68 0.84 8.62
C GLN A 62 -21.76 -0.42 7.73
N PRO A 63 -20.67 -0.79 7.04
CA PRO A 63 -20.62 -2.04 6.30
C PRO A 63 -20.91 -3.23 7.23
N SER A 64 -21.81 -4.12 6.81
CA SER A 64 -22.19 -5.28 7.60
C SER A 64 -20.97 -6.16 7.91
N GLY A 65 -20.73 -6.45 9.19
CA GLY A 65 -19.62 -7.32 9.64
C GLY A 65 -18.33 -6.61 10.05
N ARG A 66 -18.26 -5.27 9.96
CA ARG A 66 -17.09 -4.53 10.44
C ARG A 66 -17.21 -4.12 11.92
N SER A 67 -16.11 -4.26 12.65
CA SER A 67 -15.94 -3.64 13.97
C SER A 67 -15.93 -2.10 13.85
N SER A 68 -16.13 -1.42 14.97
CA SER A 68 -16.20 0.04 15.08
C SER A 68 -15.20 0.77 14.16
N PRO A 69 -15.61 1.86 13.47
CA PRO A 69 -14.76 2.63 12.54
C PRO A 69 -13.49 3.25 13.18
N THR A 70 -13.30 3.08 14.49
CA THR A 70 -12.19 3.65 15.26
C THR A 70 -10.83 2.99 14.99
N ASN A 71 -10.78 1.78 14.42
CA ASN A 71 -9.53 1.03 14.28
C ASN A 71 -8.81 1.21 12.94
N THR A 72 -9.37 2.00 12.01
CA THR A 72 -8.85 2.14 10.64
C THR A 72 -8.82 3.61 10.16
N THR A 73 -8.87 4.55 11.09
CA THR A 73 -8.84 6.00 10.79
C THR A 73 -7.56 6.64 11.27
N PHE A 74 -6.90 7.38 10.38
CA PHE A 74 -5.70 8.13 10.67
C PHE A 74 -5.97 9.43 11.43
N SER A 75 -6.99 10.18 11.01
CA SER A 75 -7.24 11.58 11.40
C SER A 75 -7.96 11.75 12.73
N LYS A 76 -8.28 10.65 13.43
CA LYS A 76 -9.09 10.67 14.67
C LYS A 76 -10.50 11.26 14.46
N LEU A 77 -11.00 11.24 13.21
CA LEU A 77 -12.26 11.88 12.80
C LEU A 77 -13.47 11.48 13.65
N PHE A 78 -13.47 10.26 14.19
CA PHE A 78 -14.57 9.71 14.99
C PHE A 78 -14.21 9.51 16.47
N GLU A 79 -13.08 10.05 16.94
CA GLU A 79 -12.70 9.94 18.35
C GLU A 79 -13.53 10.90 19.24
N GLY A 80 -13.74 10.48 20.50
CA GLY A 80 -14.50 11.24 21.50
C GLY A 80 -15.98 10.85 21.59
N ALA A 81 -16.65 11.32 22.65
CA ALA A 81 -18.07 11.10 22.90
C ALA A 81 -18.94 12.06 22.05
N LEU A 82 -18.93 11.85 20.72
CA LEU A 82 -19.64 12.70 19.77
C LEU A 82 -21.13 12.31 19.65
N PRO A 83 -22.05 13.29 19.54
CA PRO A 83 -23.45 13.02 19.21
C PRO A 83 -23.60 12.29 17.87
N CYS A 84 -24.59 11.39 17.73
CA CYS A 84 -24.77 10.60 16.51
C CYS A 84 -24.97 11.46 15.26
N LYS A 85 -25.65 12.62 15.38
CA LYS A 85 -25.82 13.56 14.27
C LYS A 85 -24.48 14.07 13.73
N GLU A 86 -23.55 14.38 14.63
CA GLU A 86 -22.22 14.86 14.27
C GLU A 86 -21.41 13.75 13.60
N LEU A 87 -21.47 12.52 14.11
CA LEU A 87 -20.85 11.35 13.47
C LEU A 87 -21.40 11.14 12.04
N CYS A 88 -22.72 11.20 11.85
CA CYS A 88 -23.34 11.11 10.52
C CYS A 88 -22.87 12.23 9.58
N LYS A 89 -22.75 13.47 10.08
CA LYS A 89 -22.23 14.61 9.31
C LYS A 89 -20.80 14.35 8.85
N ARG A 90 -19.91 13.94 9.77
CA ARG A 90 -18.50 13.65 9.47
C ARG A 90 -18.35 12.52 8.45
N TYR A 91 -19.11 11.44 8.63
CA TYR A 91 -19.15 10.34 7.67
C TYR A 91 -19.62 10.81 6.29
N ALA A 92 -20.72 11.55 6.20
CA ALA A 92 -21.25 12.06 4.94
C ALA A 92 -20.26 12.99 4.21
N LEU A 93 -19.55 13.85 4.95
CA LEU A 93 -18.52 14.73 4.37
C LEU A 93 -17.31 13.93 3.86
N LEU A 94 -16.85 12.94 4.61
CA LEU A 94 -15.76 12.05 4.19
C LEU A 94 -16.16 11.23 2.95
N THR A 95 -17.33 10.60 2.96
CA THR A 95 -17.86 9.85 1.81
C THR A 95 -17.98 10.73 0.58
N ARG A 96 -18.46 11.97 0.74
CA ARG A 96 -18.53 12.95 -0.35
C ARG A 96 -17.15 13.24 -0.91
N ASN A 97 -16.16 13.53 -0.06
CA ASN A 97 -14.80 13.84 -0.51
C ASN A 97 -14.20 12.67 -1.31
N TRP A 98 -14.32 11.44 -0.80
CA TRP A 98 -13.92 10.21 -1.51
C TRP A 98 -14.63 9.96 -2.84
N ALA A 99 -15.83 10.53 -3.03
CA ALA A 99 -16.60 10.39 -4.25
C ALA A 99 -16.28 11.50 -5.28
N GLU A 100 -15.62 12.58 -4.89
CA GLU A 100 -15.23 13.65 -5.82
C GLU A 100 -14.23 13.11 -6.86
N SER A 101 -14.30 13.61 -8.09
CA SER A 101 -13.29 13.30 -9.12
C SER A 101 -11.90 13.85 -8.76
N ARG A 102 -11.86 14.89 -7.91
CA ARG A 102 -10.65 15.50 -7.35
C ARG A 102 -10.80 15.63 -5.84
N PRO A 103 -10.64 14.53 -5.08
CA PRO A 103 -10.75 14.60 -3.63
C PRO A 103 -9.70 15.56 -3.07
N SER A 104 -10.08 16.26 -2.01
CA SER A 104 -9.17 17.11 -1.27
C SER A 104 -8.40 16.27 -0.27
N ALA A 105 -7.07 16.39 -0.25
CA ALA A 105 -6.22 15.66 0.67
C ALA A 105 -5.22 16.59 1.37
N ARG A 106 -4.88 16.27 2.61
CA ARG A 106 -3.75 16.82 3.35
C ARG A 106 -2.61 15.81 3.33
N GLU A 107 -1.45 16.23 2.85
CA GLU A 107 -0.28 15.37 2.78
C GLU A 107 0.56 15.45 4.05
N SER A 108 1.10 14.32 4.49
CA SER A 108 2.16 14.24 5.50
C SER A 108 3.21 13.24 5.04
N VAL A 109 4.48 13.61 5.10
CA VAL A 109 5.60 12.73 4.78
C VAL A 109 6.42 12.53 6.06
N LEU A 110 6.49 11.28 6.51
CA LEU A 110 7.20 10.88 7.71
C LEU A 110 8.42 10.05 7.33
N GLN A 111 9.60 10.60 7.61
CA GLN A 111 10.85 9.87 7.52
C GLN A 111 11.15 9.18 8.86
N VAL A 112 11.43 7.88 8.82
CA VAL A 112 11.78 7.08 9.99
C VAL A 112 13.31 6.98 10.07
N GLY A 113 13.92 7.74 10.99
CA GLY A 113 15.37 7.76 11.15
C GLY A 113 16.12 8.23 9.89
N ASN A 114 17.32 7.70 9.67
CA ASN A 114 18.15 7.96 8.49
C ASN A 114 18.15 6.78 7.49
N GLU A 115 17.31 5.78 7.73
CA GLU A 115 17.25 4.55 6.94
C GLU A 115 16.13 4.61 5.90
N PHE A 116 16.33 3.85 4.82
CA PHE A 116 15.35 3.72 3.74
C PHE A 116 14.27 2.73 4.16
N ILE A 117 13.03 3.18 4.28
CA ILE A 117 11.92 2.30 4.64
C ILE A 117 11.72 1.25 3.53
N TRP A 118 11.67 -0.03 3.92
CA TRP A 118 11.28 -1.11 3.03
C TRP A 118 9.77 -1.34 3.13
N ARG A 119 9.26 -1.93 4.22
CA ARG A 119 7.80 -2.05 4.45
C ARG A 119 7.39 -1.29 5.70
N PHE A 120 6.12 -0.90 5.78
CA PHE A 120 5.55 -0.41 7.03
C PHE A 120 4.11 -0.83 7.22
N ARG A 121 3.66 -0.87 8.48
CA ARG A 121 2.28 -1.17 8.87
C ARG A 121 1.84 -0.17 9.96
N PRO A 122 0.67 0.47 9.83
CA PRO A 122 0.13 1.33 10.88
C PRO A 122 -0.67 0.52 11.91
N ASP A 123 -0.56 0.93 13.18
CA ASP A 123 -1.52 0.61 14.24
C ASP A 123 -2.21 1.90 14.70
N PHE A 124 -3.46 2.10 14.27
CA PHE A 124 -4.26 3.27 14.63
C PHE A 124 -4.67 3.27 16.10
N LYS A 125 -4.88 2.10 16.71
CA LYS A 125 -5.27 1.96 18.12
C LYS A 125 -4.12 2.36 19.04
N ARG A 126 -2.88 1.97 18.70
CA ARG A 126 -1.68 2.35 19.47
C ARG A 126 -1.03 3.65 19.01
N ARG A 127 -1.51 4.22 17.89
CA ARG A 127 -0.95 5.40 17.23
C ARG A 127 0.53 5.23 16.90
N ILE A 128 0.91 4.11 16.28
CA ILE A 128 2.29 3.81 15.89
C ILE A 128 2.40 3.35 14.43
N PHE A 129 3.54 3.62 13.81
CA PHE A 129 3.99 2.93 12.61
C PHE A 129 5.06 1.91 12.98
N ILE A 130 4.99 0.72 12.40
CA ILE A 130 6.02 -0.31 12.48
C ILE A 130 6.63 -0.41 11.08
N SER A 131 7.95 -0.31 10.94
CA SER A 131 8.61 -0.33 9.63
C SER A 131 9.91 -1.13 9.63
N THR A 132 10.16 -1.89 8.57
CA THR A 132 11.47 -2.47 8.24
C THR A 132 12.23 -1.57 7.28
N SER A 133 13.55 -1.77 7.13
CA SER A 133 14.39 -0.94 6.26
C SER A 133 15.17 -1.74 5.22
N HIS A 134 15.62 -1.07 4.16
CA HIS A 134 16.54 -1.65 3.17
C HIS A 134 17.85 -2.10 3.83
N GLY A 135 18.37 -1.32 4.80
CA GLY A 135 19.59 -1.65 5.54
C GLY A 135 19.36 -2.67 6.67
N GLY A 136 18.13 -3.11 6.90
CA GLY A 136 17.73 -3.96 8.02
C GLY A 136 17.25 -3.17 9.24
N GLY A 137 16.91 -3.89 10.30
CA GLY A 137 16.28 -3.34 11.49
C GLY A 137 14.76 -3.17 11.38
N LEU A 138 14.14 -3.02 12.55
CA LEU A 138 12.71 -2.78 12.72
C LEU A 138 12.55 -1.52 13.57
N TYR A 139 11.72 -0.59 13.12
CA TYR A 139 11.55 0.71 13.76
C TYR A 139 10.09 0.91 14.13
N VAL A 140 9.85 1.36 15.35
CA VAL A 140 8.53 1.75 15.84
C VAL A 140 8.52 3.25 16.05
N THR A 141 7.63 3.93 15.36
CA THR A 141 7.54 5.39 15.32
C THR A 141 6.17 5.84 15.77
N ASP A 142 6.12 6.90 16.57
CA ASP A 142 4.87 7.54 16.96
C ASP A 142 4.17 8.14 15.73
N MET A 143 2.90 7.78 15.52
CA MET A 143 2.13 8.19 14.35
C MET A 143 1.77 9.68 14.38
N ASP A 144 1.65 10.28 15.57
CA ASP A 144 1.22 11.67 15.76
C ASP A 144 2.40 12.65 15.81
N THR A 145 3.56 12.22 16.33
CA THR A 145 4.73 13.10 16.51
C THR A 145 5.90 12.75 15.58
N GLY A 146 5.89 11.57 14.98
CA GLY A 146 7.01 11.07 14.17
C GLY A 146 8.24 10.67 14.99
N LEU A 147 8.14 10.58 16.31
CA LEU A 147 9.28 10.25 17.18
C LEU A 147 9.52 8.74 17.20
N SER A 148 10.78 8.32 17.14
CA SER A 148 11.14 6.92 17.35
C SER A 148 10.84 6.51 18.80
N LEU A 149 10.05 5.45 18.96
CA LEU A 149 9.67 4.89 20.26
C LEU A 149 10.57 3.72 20.65
N TRP A 150 10.90 2.86 19.68
CA TRP A 150 11.68 1.64 19.88
C TRP A 150 12.24 1.13 18.55
N ASN A 151 13.31 0.33 18.59
CA ASN A 151 13.86 -0.33 17.41
C ASN A 151 14.56 -1.66 17.72
N LEU A 152 14.71 -2.49 16.70
CA LEU A 152 15.69 -3.58 16.61
C LEU A 152 16.80 -3.19 15.61
N PRO A 153 18.06 -3.53 15.90
CA PRO A 153 19.18 -3.26 15.00
C PRO A 153 19.12 -4.10 13.71
N SER A 154 19.95 -3.72 12.74
CA SER A 154 20.22 -4.55 11.57
C SER A 154 21.08 -5.76 11.93
N THR A 155 20.89 -6.88 11.22
CA THR A 155 21.79 -8.04 11.29
C THR A 155 23.19 -7.70 10.79
N LEU A 156 23.34 -6.62 10.01
CA LEU A 156 24.64 -6.11 9.55
C LEU A 156 25.45 -5.47 10.69
N ASP A 157 24.77 -4.95 11.72
CA ASP A 157 25.40 -4.19 12.81
C ASP A 157 25.55 -4.99 14.11
N SER A 158 24.78 -6.07 14.28
CA SER A 158 24.65 -6.79 15.54
C SER A 158 24.34 -8.28 15.32
N GLY A 159 25.00 -9.15 16.08
CA GLY A 159 24.73 -10.60 16.09
C GLY A 159 23.63 -11.06 17.05
N GLY A 160 22.90 -10.13 17.68
CA GLY A 160 21.81 -10.42 18.63
C GLY A 160 20.43 -10.53 17.99
N ASP A 161 19.39 -10.14 18.74
CA ASP A 161 18.06 -9.92 18.17
C ASP A 161 18.13 -8.75 17.18
N ALA A 162 17.97 -9.04 15.89
CA ALA A 162 18.17 -8.12 14.79
C ALA A 162 17.28 -8.50 13.61
N VAL A 163 17.06 -7.55 12.69
CA VAL A 163 16.22 -7.76 11.50
C VAL A 163 17.06 -7.57 10.24
N ARG A 164 16.93 -8.50 9.30
CA ARG A 164 17.73 -8.49 8.07
C ARG A 164 17.32 -7.36 7.11
N PRO A 165 18.23 -6.93 6.21
CA PRO A 165 17.89 -6.13 5.04
C PRO A 165 16.65 -6.64 4.30
N PHE A 166 15.75 -5.74 3.89
CA PHE A 166 14.58 -6.07 3.06
C PHE A 166 13.59 -7.08 3.68
N ALA A 167 13.60 -7.25 5.01
CA ALA A 167 12.65 -8.13 5.70
C ALA A 167 11.19 -7.72 5.40
N HIS A 168 10.40 -8.68 4.95
CA HIS A 168 8.96 -8.58 4.81
C HIS A 168 8.32 -8.37 6.19
N LEU A 169 7.25 -7.58 6.24
CA LEU A 169 6.60 -7.20 7.50
C LEU A 169 5.09 -7.36 7.38
N GLU A 170 4.57 -8.28 8.20
CA GLU A 170 3.15 -8.43 8.47
C GLU A 170 2.82 -7.98 9.89
N TYR A 171 1.63 -7.41 10.08
CA TYR A 171 1.23 -6.84 11.36
C TYR A 171 -0.28 -6.89 11.59
N GLN A 172 -0.70 -7.32 12.77
CA GLN A 172 -2.09 -7.28 13.21
C GLN A 172 -2.20 -7.10 14.73
N ASP A 173 -2.92 -6.05 15.17
CA ASP A 173 -3.29 -5.74 16.57
C ASP A 173 -2.22 -6.08 17.63
N GLY A 174 -1.04 -5.45 17.51
CA GLY A 174 0.05 -5.62 18.48
C GLY A 174 0.97 -6.82 18.19
N MET A 175 0.72 -7.59 17.14
CA MET A 175 1.61 -8.67 16.69
C MET A 175 2.30 -8.29 15.38
N ALA A 176 3.62 -8.43 15.34
CA ALA A 176 4.44 -8.26 14.15
C ALA A 176 5.07 -9.61 13.78
N VAL A 177 5.09 -9.91 12.49
CA VAL A 177 5.76 -11.08 11.92
C VAL A 177 6.67 -10.63 10.79
N PHE A 178 7.89 -11.11 10.79
CA PHE A 178 8.86 -10.85 9.74
C PHE A 178 9.74 -12.07 9.48
N ASP A 179 10.24 -12.20 8.26
CA ASP A 179 11.14 -13.27 7.89
C ASP A 179 12.53 -13.05 8.48
N ARG A 180 13.12 -14.18 8.88
CA ARG A 180 14.53 -14.28 9.23
C ARG A 180 15.30 -14.76 8.00
N GLU A 181 16.61 -14.58 8.00
CA GLU A 181 17.46 -15.29 7.05
C GLU A 181 17.39 -16.81 7.34
N GLY A 182 16.94 -17.58 6.35
CA GLY A 182 16.60 -19.01 6.47
C GLY A 182 15.09 -19.30 6.37
N ASP A 183 14.71 -20.52 6.74
CA ASP A 183 13.35 -21.08 6.53
C ASP A 183 12.43 -20.87 7.76
N ALA A 184 12.47 -19.68 8.36
CA ALA A 184 11.74 -19.40 9.59
C ALA A 184 11.21 -17.97 9.68
N LEU A 185 10.09 -17.83 10.42
CA LEU A 185 9.46 -16.54 10.70
C LEU A 185 9.56 -16.19 12.19
N GLU A 186 9.86 -14.93 12.50
CA GLU A 186 9.86 -14.45 13.88
C GLU A 186 8.52 -13.79 14.24
N VAL A 187 8.01 -14.08 15.42
CA VAL A 187 6.76 -13.49 15.94
C VAL A 187 7.07 -12.64 17.15
N TRP A 188 6.68 -11.36 17.06
CA TRP A 188 6.94 -10.34 18.05
C TRP A 188 5.62 -9.73 18.54
N GLN A 189 5.53 -9.42 19.84
CA GLN A 189 4.31 -8.92 20.46
C GLN A 189 4.56 -7.65 21.28
N ALA A 190 3.68 -6.66 21.11
CA ALA A 190 3.60 -5.44 21.92
C ALA A 190 2.67 -5.62 23.13
N ASP A 191 2.73 -4.66 24.06
CA ASP A 191 1.92 -4.58 25.29
C ASP A 191 2.10 -5.77 26.26
N LEU A 192 3.22 -6.48 26.18
CA LEU A 192 3.56 -7.45 27.22
C LEU A 192 3.82 -6.75 28.55
N GLU A 193 3.61 -7.48 29.66
CA GLU A 193 3.78 -6.92 31.00
C GLU A 193 5.19 -6.29 31.17
N GLY A 194 5.21 -5.04 31.64
CA GLY A 194 6.44 -4.26 31.81
C GLY A 194 7.08 -3.73 30.52
N ALA A 195 6.46 -3.91 29.34
CA ALA A 195 6.91 -3.28 28.10
C ALA A 195 6.44 -1.82 28.00
N LYS A 196 7.28 -0.95 27.46
CA LYS A 196 6.87 0.44 27.16
C LYS A 196 5.97 0.46 25.92
N ARG A 197 5.23 1.57 25.73
CA ARG A 197 4.46 1.78 24.49
C ARG A 197 5.39 1.69 23.27
N GLY A 198 5.03 0.82 22.33
CA GLY A 198 5.79 0.62 21.09
C GLY A 198 6.96 -0.36 21.22
N GLU A 199 7.26 -0.88 22.42
CA GLU A 199 8.25 -1.93 22.61
C GLU A 199 7.65 -3.30 22.22
N PHE A 200 8.35 -4.05 21.38
CA PHE A 200 7.99 -5.41 21.02
C PHE A 200 8.98 -6.39 21.64
N ARG A 201 8.50 -7.60 21.95
CA ARG A 201 9.35 -8.71 22.40
C ARG A 201 9.04 -9.96 21.60
N ARG A 202 10.06 -10.75 21.26
CA ARG A 202 9.90 -12.03 20.56
C ARG A 202 9.12 -13.01 21.45
N ILE A 203 8.10 -13.62 20.89
CA ILE A 203 7.30 -14.65 21.57
C ILE A 203 7.45 -16.04 20.93
N ALA A 204 7.86 -16.12 19.66
CA ALA A 204 8.08 -17.39 18.96
C ALA A 204 9.00 -17.22 17.74
N ILE A 205 9.57 -18.34 17.32
CA ILE A 205 10.16 -18.56 16.00
C ILE A 205 9.37 -19.72 15.39
N LEU A 206 8.82 -19.53 14.20
CA LEU A 206 8.02 -20.51 13.47
C LEU A 206 8.88 -21.15 12.40
N ASP A 207 9.32 -22.37 12.69
CA ASP A 207 10.02 -23.22 11.74
C ASP A 207 8.99 -24.05 10.95
N HIS A 208 9.22 -24.19 9.65
CA HIS A 208 8.40 -24.98 8.74
C HIS A 208 9.22 -25.83 7.76
N ASP A 209 10.54 -25.93 7.98
CA ASP A 209 11.45 -26.83 7.27
C ASP A 209 11.45 -26.68 5.72
N CYS A 210 11.03 -25.54 5.18
CA CYS A 210 11.08 -25.26 3.74
C CYS A 210 11.11 -23.74 3.45
N GLN A 211 11.47 -23.38 2.23
CA GLN A 211 11.67 -21.98 1.87
C GLN A 211 10.38 -21.16 2.04
N THR A 212 10.43 -20.10 2.85
CA THR A 212 9.36 -19.11 2.87
C THR A 212 9.39 -18.27 1.61
N ARG A 213 8.36 -18.39 0.78
CA ARG A 213 8.20 -17.54 -0.39
C ARG A 213 7.31 -16.31 -0.12
N GLY A 214 6.33 -16.45 0.78
CA GLY A 214 5.49 -15.35 1.23
C GLY A 214 4.66 -15.72 2.46
N PHE A 215 4.16 -14.71 3.17
CA PHE A 215 3.27 -14.90 4.31
C PHE A 215 2.33 -13.70 4.48
N GLN A 216 1.18 -13.93 5.12
CA GLN A 216 0.19 -12.89 5.40
C GLN A 216 -0.41 -13.12 6.78
N LEU A 217 -0.48 -12.08 7.62
CA LEU A 217 -1.10 -12.13 8.95
C LEU A 217 -2.45 -11.42 8.95
N SER A 218 -3.54 -12.17 9.14
CA SER A 218 -4.87 -11.60 9.31
C SER A 218 -5.82 -12.57 10.00
N TYR A 219 -6.95 -12.06 10.51
CA TYR A 219 -7.97 -12.85 11.21
C TYR A 219 -7.46 -13.70 12.39
N GLY A 220 -6.34 -13.33 13.01
CA GLY A 220 -5.71 -14.12 14.07
C GLY A 220 -5.04 -15.40 13.55
N THR A 221 -4.80 -15.49 12.25
CA THR A 221 -4.09 -16.60 11.60
C THR A 221 -2.95 -16.09 10.72
N LEU A 222 -1.82 -16.78 10.73
CA LEU A 222 -0.71 -16.53 9.81
C LEU A 222 -0.73 -17.62 8.74
N CYS A 223 -0.87 -17.21 7.49
CA CYS A 223 -0.73 -18.11 6.35
C CYS A 223 0.67 -17.94 5.73
N VAL A 224 1.31 -19.05 5.37
CA VAL A 224 2.65 -19.08 4.77
C VAL A 224 2.59 -19.91 3.50
N VAL A 225 3.33 -19.49 2.46
CA VAL A 225 3.45 -20.19 1.17
C VAL A 225 4.91 -20.46 0.86
N SER A 226 5.20 -21.65 0.33
CA SER A 226 6.49 -22.08 -0.19
C SER A 226 6.41 -22.36 -1.70
N THR A 227 7.54 -22.22 -2.39
CA THR A 227 7.71 -22.70 -3.78
C THR A 227 7.72 -24.23 -3.88
N GLU A 228 7.92 -24.92 -2.77
CA GLU A 228 8.08 -26.38 -2.70
C GLU A 228 6.74 -27.14 -2.63
N GLY A 229 5.64 -26.51 -3.02
CA GLY A 229 4.31 -27.13 -3.02
C GLY A 229 3.66 -27.21 -1.63
N GLN A 230 4.11 -26.38 -0.69
CA GLN A 230 3.64 -26.39 0.69
C GLN A 230 3.06 -25.05 1.14
N GLY A 231 1.95 -25.11 1.87
CA GLY A 231 1.38 -23.99 2.60
C GLY A 231 1.13 -24.33 4.07
N PHE A 232 1.08 -23.31 4.91
CA PHE A 232 0.92 -23.48 6.35
C PHE A 232 -0.09 -22.48 6.91
N VAL A 233 -0.94 -22.91 7.85
CA VAL A 233 -1.81 -22.04 8.63
C VAL A 233 -1.47 -22.17 10.11
N TYR A 234 -1.06 -21.08 10.72
CA TYR A 234 -0.83 -20.99 12.16
C TYR A 234 -1.97 -20.26 12.86
N ASP A 235 -2.42 -20.78 14.00
CA ASP A 235 -3.28 -20.06 14.94
C ASP A 235 -2.42 -19.10 15.79
N MET A 236 -2.57 -17.81 15.51
CA MET A 236 -1.84 -16.73 16.17
C MET A 236 -2.54 -16.24 17.43
N THR A 237 -3.65 -16.86 17.84
CA THR A 237 -4.32 -16.60 19.12
C THR A 237 -3.73 -17.44 20.26
N GLN A 238 -3.06 -18.55 19.94
CA GLN A 238 -2.31 -19.36 20.92
C GLN A 238 -1.00 -18.68 21.33
N ARG A 239 -0.47 -19.03 22.50
CA ARG A 239 0.82 -18.57 23.01
C ARG A 239 1.64 -19.76 23.53
N PRO A 240 2.70 -20.21 22.79
CA PRO A 240 3.14 -19.72 21.48
C PRO A 240 2.13 -20.06 20.36
N PRO A 241 2.19 -19.38 19.19
CA PRO A 241 1.40 -19.77 18.02
C PRO A 241 1.61 -21.23 17.62
N GLN A 242 0.59 -21.87 17.06
CA GLN A 242 0.63 -23.29 16.70
C GLN A 242 0.20 -23.51 15.25
N LEU A 243 0.90 -24.41 14.55
CA LEU A 243 0.48 -24.89 13.24
C LEU A 243 -0.83 -25.66 13.38
N THR A 244 -1.88 -25.24 12.68
CA THR A 244 -3.19 -25.90 12.69
C THR A 244 -3.44 -26.73 11.45
N THR A 245 -2.92 -26.29 10.30
CA THR A 245 -3.22 -26.89 9.01
C THR A 245 -2.00 -26.81 8.11
N HIS A 246 -1.65 -27.94 7.50
CA HIS A 246 -0.69 -28.04 6.40
C HIS A 246 -1.50 -28.13 5.09
N LEU A 247 -1.12 -27.35 4.08
CA LEU A 247 -1.77 -27.34 2.78
C LEU A 247 -0.83 -27.90 1.73
N ASP A 248 -1.32 -28.86 0.96
CA ASP A 248 -0.68 -29.28 -0.28
C ASP A 248 -1.11 -28.31 -1.39
N ILE A 249 -0.17 -27.48 -1.84
CA ILE A 249 -0.38 -26.52 -2.93
C ILE A 249 0.45 -26.93 -4.15
N GLU A 250 0.21 -26.28 -5.27
CA GLU A 250 1.06 -26.48 -6.44
C GLU A 250 2.47 -25.89 -6.22
N TYR A 251 3.45 -26.49 -6.88
CA TYR A 251 4.83 -25.97 -6.92
C TYR A 251 4.90 -24.61 -7.60
N ASP A 252 5.97 -23.88 -7.31
CA ASP A 252 6.33 -22.60 -7.94
C ASP A 252 5.32 -21.46 -7.68
N ALA A 253 4.72 -21.45 -6.49
CA ALA A 253 3.90 -20.32 -6.05
C ALA A 253 4.71 -19.01 -6.06
N VAL A 254 4.09 -17.90 -6.49
CA VAL A 254 4.80 -16.63 -6.74
C VAL A 254 5.18 -15.89 -5.45
N GLY A 255 4.60 -16.28 -4.31
CA GLY A 255 4.84 -15.65 -3.00
C GLY A 255 3.82 -14.61 -2.57
N HIS A 256 2.77 -14.42 -3.37
CA HIS A 256 1.63 -13.58 -3.00
C HIS A 256 0.48 -14.41 -2.52
N LEU A 257 -0.08 -14.01 -1.38
CA LEU A 257 -1.30 -14.58 -0.85
C LEU A 257 -2.11 -13.52 -0.12
N ASP A 258 -3.41 -13.76 -0.07
CA ASP A 258 -4.29 -13.06 0.86
C ASP A 258 -5.33 -14.04 1.41
N GLN A 259 -5.97 -13.68 2.51
CA GLN A 259 -6.87 -14.59 3.22
C GLN A 259 -8.15 -13.91 3.70
N SER A 260 -9.21 -14.70 3.86
CA SER A 260 -10.40 -14.35 4.62
C SER A 260 -10.37 -15.06 5.98
N GLN A 261 -11.48 -15.07 6.71
CA GLN A 261 -11.59 -15.86 7.95
C GLN A 261 -11.44 -17.37 7.71
N ASP A 262 -11.89 -17.88 6.57
CA ASP A 262 -12.05 -19.32 6.27
C ASP A 262 -11.17 -19.82 5.13
N VAL A 263 -10.71 -18.97 4.22
CA VAL A 263 -9.89 -19.38 3.07
C VAL A 263 -8.58 -18.59 2.98
N VAL A 264 -7.64 -19.17 2.24
CA VAL A 264 -6.42 -18.51 1.75
C VAL A 264 -6.39 -18.64 0.23
N ILE A 265 -5.95 -17.58 -0.45
CA ILE A 265 -5.84 -17.52 -1.90
C ILE A 265 -4.38 -17.26 -2.25
N TYR A 266 -3.76 -18.18 -3.00
CA TYR A 266 -2.37 -18.10 -3.44
C TYR A 266 -2.30 -17.65 -4.89
N SER A 267 -1.32 -16.82 -5.23
CA SER A 267 -0.98 -16.57 -6.62
C SER A 267 -0.07 -17.66 -7.18
N MET A 268 -0.51 -18.26 -8.28
CA MET A 268 0.20 -19.31 -9.02
C MET A 268 0.70 -18.79 -10.38
N GLY A 269 0.95 -17.49 -10.48
CA GLY A 269 1.54 -16.87 -11.66
C GLY A 269 0.64 -17.00 -12.87
N PRO A 270 1.08 -17.62 -13.98
CA PRO A 270 0.26 -17.81 -15.18
C PRO A 270 -1.03 -18.61 -14.96
N LYS A 271 -1.09 -19.43 -13.89
CA LYS A 271 -2.26 -20.24 -13.55
C LYS A 271 -3.36 -19.45 -12.81
N GLY A 272 -3.10 -18.17 -12.48
CA GLY A 272 -4.05 -17.33 -11.76
C GLY A 272 -3.99 -17.59 -10.25
N TYR A 273 -5.15 -17.65 -9.60
CA TYR A 273 -5.23 -17.65 -8.14
C TYR A 273 -5.93 -18.90 -7.59
N HIS A 274 -5.24 -19.66 -6.75
CA HIS A 274 -5.73 -20.92 -6.19
C HIS A 274 -6.31 -20.69 -4.80
N VAL A 275 -7.52 -21.21 -4.56
CA VAL A 275 -8.26 -21.00 -3.32
C VAL A 275 -8.27 -22.28 -2.50
N HIS A 276 -7.88 -22.19 -1.23
CA HIS A 276 -7.87 -23.32 -0.30
C HIS A 276 -8.63 -23.00 0.99
N ASP A 277 -9.30 -24.01 1.55
CA ASP A 277 -9.91 -23.92 2.88
C ASP A 277 -8.82 -23.99 3.96
N LYS A 278 -8.82 -23.03 4.89
CA LYS A 278 -7.78 -22.95 5.94
C LYS A 278 -7.90 -24.05 6.99
N LYS A 279 -9.06 -24.68 7.14
CA LYS A 279 -9.32 -25.68 8.18
C LYS A 279 -9.08 -27.09 7.68
N SER A 280 -9.55 -27.44 6.49
CA SER A 280 -9.35 -28.76 5.89
C SER A 280 -8.09 -28.85 5.04
N GLY A 281 -7.56 -27.73 4.56
CA GLY A 281 -6.48 -27.68 3.56
C GLY A 281 -6.95 -27.95 2.12
N GLU A 282 -8.25 -28.23 1.92
CA GLU A 282 -8.80 -28.65 0.63
C GLU A 282 -8.71 -27.53 -0.42
N PHE A 283 -8.34 -27.91 -1.64
CA PHE A 283 -8.41 -27.05 -2.81
C PHE A 283 -9.87 -26.84 -3.24
N LEU A 284 -10.33 -25.59 -3.19
CA LEU A 284 -11.71 -25.21 -3.50
C LEU A 284 -11.92 -24.80 -4.96
N GLY A 285 -10.84 -24.51 -5.69
CA GLY A 285 -10.86 -24.11 -7.09
C GLY A 285 -9.91 -22.95 -7.40
N GLU A 286 -9.97 -22.49 -8.65
CA GLU A 286 -9.09 -21.45 -9.18
C GLU A 286 -9.88 -20.27 -9.75
N LEU A 287 -9.35 -19.06 -9.57
CA LEU A 287 -9.78 -17.86 -10.26
C LEU A 287 -8.83 -17.62 -11.43
N GLN A 288 -9.36 -17.73 -12.65
CA GLN A 288 -8.60 -17.61 -13.90
C GLN A 288 -8.96 -16.30 -14.62
N PRO A 289 -8.13 -15.25 -14.51
CA PRO A 289 -8.41 -13.96 -15.15
C PRO A 289 -8.52 -14.04 -16.68
N SER A 290 -7.86 -15.02 -17.30
CA SER A 290 -7.92 -15.30 -18.74
C SER A 290 -9.33 -15.62 -19.27
N LEU A 291 -10.25 -16.00 -18.38
CA LEU A 291 -11.65 -16.28 -18.71
C LEU A 291 -12.56 -15.05 -18.63
N CYS A 292 -12.04 -13.85 -18.31
CA CYS A 292 -12.82 -12.62 -18.27
C CYS A 292 -13.31 -12.21 -19.67
N THR A 293 -14.56 -11.77 -19.78
CA THR A 293 -15.15 -11.30 -21.04
C THR A 293 -15.32 -9.80 -21.11
N GLU A 294 -15.60 -9.15 -19.97
CA GLU A 294 -15.71 -7.69 -19.89
C GLU A 294 -14.32 -7.10 -19.64
N VAL A 295 -13.85 -6.31 -20.61
CA VAL A 295 -12.54 -5.65 -20.57
C VAL A 295 -12.73 -4.14 -20.59
N TYR A 296 -11.95 -3.47 -19.76
CA TYR A 296 -11.86 -2.03 -19.59
C TYR A 296 -10.42 -1.59 -19.72
N HIS A 297 -10.18 -0.30 -19.89
CA HIS A 297 -8.84 0.24 -19.84
C HIS A 297 -8.74 1.59 -19.16
N ILE A 298 -7.52 1.90 -18.71
CA ILE A 298 -7.12 3.21 -18.20
C ILE A 298 -5.92 3.66 -19.01
N ARG A 299 -5.98 4.90 -19.50
CA ARG A 299 -4.81 5.56 -20.09
C ARG A 299 -4.12 6.39 -19.02
N PRO A 300 -2.77 6.40 -18.98
CA PRO A 300 -2.05 7.27 -18.07
C PRO A 300 -2.50 8.72 -18.30
N PRO A 301 -2.67 9.52 -17.23
CA PRO A 301 -2.92 10.95 -17.38
C PRO A 301 -1.84 11.56 -18.28
N ALA A 302 -2.23 12.45 -19.20
CA ALA A 302 -1.27 13.17 -20.02
C ALA A 302 -0.31 13.94 -19.10
N VAL A 303 0.90 13.41 -18.91
CA VAL A 303 1.94 14.10 -18.17
C VAL A 303 2.49 15.15 -19.12
N PRO A 304 2.34 16.46 -18.87
CA PRO A 304 3.16 17.41 -19.59
C PRO A 304 4.61 17.05 -19.26
N HIS A 305 5.40 16.65 -20.25
CA HIS A 305 6.83 16.42 -20.06
C HIS A 305 7.38 17.62 -19.30
N PRO A 306 7.79 17.44 -18.04
CA PRO A 306 8.19 18.57 -17.23
C PRO A 306 9.45 19.11 -17.90
N SER A 307 9.41 20.37 -18.33
CA SER A 307 10.62 21.02 -18.81
C SER A 307 11.73 20.81 -17.77
N PRO A 308 13.02 20.71 -18.14
CA PRO A 308 14.12 20.57 -17.18
C PRO A 308 14.05 21.61 -16.04
N ARG A 309 13.50 22.80 -16.34
CA ARG A 309 13.23 23.85 -15.36
C ARG A 309 12.16 23.50 -14.32
N ALA A 310 11.11 22.78 -14.72
CA ALA A 310 10.06 22.29 -13.82
C ALA A 310 10.55 21.11 -12.98
N ALA A 311 11.33 20.20 -13.57
CA ALA A 311 11.99 19.11 -12.83
C ALA A 311 12.96 19.68 -11.78
N PHE A 312 13.79 20.66 -12.16
CA PHE A 312 14.69 21.35 -11.24
C PHE A 312 13.95 22.14 -10.16
N ALA A 313 12.81 22.77 -10.48
CA ALA A 313 11.98 23.44 -9.48
C ALA A 313 11.41 22.46 -8.45
N GLY A 314 10.92 21.29 -8.91
CA GLY A 314 10.45 20.21 -8.04
C GLY A 314 11.57 19.67 -7.15
N PHE A 315 12.76 19.45 -7.71
CA PHE A 315 13.95 19.06 -6.95
C PHE A 315 14.33 20.13 -5.91
N ALA A 316 14.39 21.40 -6.30
CA ALA A 316 14.74 22.49 -5.38
C ALA A 316 13.70 22.66 -4.25
N ASP A 317 12.42 22.42 -4.54
CA ASP A 317 11.37 22.41 -3.52
C ASP A 317 11.48 21.20 -2.59
N ALA A 318 11.77 20.00 -3.10
CA ALA A 318 12.03 18.81 -2.29
C ALA A 318 13.26 18.99 -1.38
N VAL A 319 14.33 19.57 -1.90
CA VAL A 319 15.56 19.91 -1.14
C VAL A 319 15.26 20.91 -0.03
N ARG A 320 14.48 21.98 -0.32
CA ARG A 320 14.05 22.94 0.72
C ARG A 320 13.21 22.26 1.81
N GLN A 321 12.30 21.35 1.44
CA GLN A 321 11.49 20.60 2.41
C GLN A 321 12.32 19.63 3.26
N GLY A 322 13.30 18.96 2.67
CA GLY A 322 14.18 18.01 3.38
C GLY A 322 15.05 18.65 4.48
N THR A 323 15.26 19.98 4.46
CA THR A 323 16.00 20.68 5.54
C THR A 323 15.21 20.79 6.84
N SER A 324 13.88 20.62 6.78
CA SER A 324 13.03 20.58 7.96
C SER A 324 13.20 19.22 8.61
N ARG A 325 14.05 19.14 9.65
CA ARG A 325 14.17 17.97 10.53
C ARG A 325 12.81 17.32 10.72
N SER A 326 12.73 16.03 10.38
CA SER A 326 11.67 15.05 10.68
C SER A 326 10.70 15.55 11.76
N SER A 327 9.76 16.38 11.34
CA SER A 327 8.67 16.87 12.18
C SER A 327 7.45 16.61 11.33
N TYR A 328 6.72 15.58 11.73
CA TYR A 328 5.43 15.27 11.18
C TYR A 328 4.59 16.56 11.20
N ARG A 329 4.37 17.15 10.02
CA ARG A 329 3.55 18.35 9.88
C ARG A 329 2.52 18.08 8.81
N GLU A 330 1.27 18.12 9.24
CA GLU A 330 0.15 17.98 8.32
C GLU A 330 0.14 19.18 7.35
N GLY A 331 0.20 18.87 6.06
CA GLY A 331 0.19 19.86 4.99
C GLY A 331 -1.14 20.58 4.86
N VAL A 332 -1.14 21.60 3.99
CA VAL A 332 -2.37 22.29 3.61
C VAL A 332 -3.24 21.34 2.78
N SER A 333 -4.55 21.47 2.92
CA SER A 333 -5.52 20.72 2.10
C SER A 333 -5.42 21.16 0.65
N ARG A 334 -5.13 20.24 -0.27
CA ARG A 334 -5.04 20.52 -1.71
C ARG A 334 -5.80 19.50 -2.54
N LYS A 335 -6.18 19.91 -3.76
CA LYS A 335 -6.89 19.09 -4.76
C LYS A 335 -6.00 18.62 -5.92
N ASP A 336 -4.71 18.93 -5.87
CA ASP A 336 -3.71 18.62 -6.91
C ASP A 336 -2.93 17.34 -6.63
N HIS A 337 -2.96 16.81 -5.40
CA HIS A 337 -2.32 15.53 -5.06
C HIS A 337 -2.94 14.31 -5.75
N LEU A 338 -4.22 14.39 -6.13
CA LEU A 338 -4.99 13.30 -6.74
C LEU A 338 -5.50 13.75 -8.12
N VAL A 339 -4.97 13.13 -9.16
CA VAL A 339 -5.28 13.45 -10.56
C VAL A 339 -6.40 12.54 -11.06
N PRO A 340 -7.53 13.07 -11.56
CA PRO A 340 -8.61 12.23 -12.08
C PRO A 340 -8.12 11.30 -13.19
N ILE A 341 -8.64 10.08 -13.20
CA ILE A 341 -8.43 9.12 -14.30
C ILE A 341 -9.78 8.73 -14.90
N LYS A 342 -9.77 8.30 -16.15
CA LYS A 342 -10.93 7.80 -16.85
C LYS A 342 -10.78 6.31 -17.08
N VAL A 343 -11.81 5.54 -16.70
CA VAL A 343 -11.95 4.13 -17.05
C VAL A 343 -12.85 4.05 -18.27
N GLU A 344 -12.37 3.42 -19.33
CA GLU A 344 -13.07 3.30 -20.60
C GLU A 344 -13.38 1.83 -20.91
N ARG A 345 -14.46 1.58 -21.65
CA ARG A 345 -14.85 0.22 -22.05
C ARG A 345 -14.03 -0.24 -23.25
N GLY A 346 -13.68 -1.52 -23.25
CA GLY A 346 -12.90 -2.18 -24.29
C GLY A 346 -11.42 -2.30 -23.91
N PRO A 347 -10.67 -3.14 -24.65
CA PRO A 347 -9.25 -3.34 -24.42
C PRO A 347 -8.44 -2.08 -24.75
N LEU A 348 -7.21 -2.03 -24.24
CA LEU A 348 -6.23 -1.07 -24.75
C LEU A 348 -5.95 -1.35 -26.24
N PRO A 349 -5.62 -0.31 -27.02
CA PRO A 349 -5.10 -0.50 -28.37
C PRO A 349 -3.92 -1.48 -28.33
N THR A 350 -3.92 -2.48 -29.21
CA THR A 350 -2.82 -3.45 -29.27
C THR A 350 -1.52 -2.68 -29.56
N PRO A 351 -0.51 -2.77 -28.67
CA PRO A 351 0.76 -2.13 -28.94
C PRO A 351 1.43 -2.76 -30.15
N ASN A 352 2.21 -1.94 -30.87
CA ASN A 352 2.98 -2.39 -32.04
C ASN A 352 4.26 -3.16 -31.63
N ASP A 353 4.53 -3.25 -30.34
CA ASP A 353 5.70 -3.91 -29.77
C ASP A 353 5.55 -5.44 -29.83
N PRO A 354 6.43 -6.17 -30.53
CA PRO A 354 6.41 -7.62 -30.58
C PRO A 354 6.64 -8.30 -29.22
N GLU A 355 7.30 -7.63 -28.27
CA GLU A 355 7.62 -8.16 -26.92
C GLU A 355 6.47 -7.93 -25.91
N HIS A 356 5.35 -7.35 -26.34
CA HIS A 356 4.24 -7.07 -25.43
C HIS A 356 3.57 -8.35 -24.89
N ILE A 357 3.56 -8.49 -23.56
CA ILE A 357 2.98 -9.62 -22.83
C ILE A 357 1.47 -9.72 -23.08
N ARG A 358 1.06 -10.82 -23.72
CA ARG A 358 -0.35 -11.12 -23.98
C ARG A 358 -1.02 -11.66 -22.72
N ASN A 359 -2.34 -11.49 -22.61
CA ASN A 359 -3.12 -11.90 -21.42
C ASN A 359 -2.95 -13.39 -21.04
N ARG A 360 -2.74 -14.28 -21.99
CA ARG A 360 -2.54 -15.73 -21.72
C ARG A 360 -1.14 -16.06 -21.19
N ASP A 361 -0.19 -15.18 -21.47
CA ASP A 361 1.21 -15.32 -21.09
C ASP A 361 1.53 -14.41 -19.89
N ASP A 362 0.49 -13.82 -19.29
CA ASP A 362 0.60 -12.87 -18.20
C ASP A 362 0.79 -13.58 -16.87
N GLU A 363 1.64 -13.01 -16.03
CA GLU A 363 1.97 -13.56 -14.73
C GLU A 363 1.20 -12.78 -13.65
N TRP A 364 0.34 -13.49 -12.91
CA TRP A 364 -0.45 -12.90 -11.85
C TRP A 364 0.36 -12.87 -10.55
N GLY A 365 0.39 -11.71 -9.90
CA GLY A 365 1.18 -11.45 -8.69
C GLY A 365 0.26 -11.19 -7.50
N ALA A 366 0.30 -9.96 -6.98
CA ALA A 366 -0.50 -9.54 -5.84
C ALA A 366 -1.98 -9.86 -6.03
N GLY A 367 -2.61 -10.38 -4.99
CA GLY A 367 -4.04 -10.63 -4.89
C GLY A 367 -4.56 -10.15 -3.55
N MET A 368 -5.79 -9.63 -3.49
CA MET A 368 -6.36 -9.11 -2.24
C MET A 368 -7.88 -9.23 -2.16
N LEU A 369 -8.39 -9.41 -0.95
CA LEU A 369 -9.79 -9.60 -0.59
C LEU A 369 -10.36 -8.39 0.18
N ASP A 370 -11.61 -8.03 -0.10
CA ASP A 370 -12.46 -7.20 0.78
C ASP A 370 -13.87 -7.80 0.81
N GLY A 371 -14.11 -8.72 1.74
CA GLY A 371 -15.35 -9.49 1.80
C GLY A 371 -15.48 -10.50 0.64
N ASP A 372 -16.49 -10.33 -0.20
CA ASP A 372 -16.74 -11.17 -1.39
C ASP A 372 -15.96 -10.70 -2.64
N LEU A 373 -15.42 -9.47 -2.61
CA LEU A 373 -14.57 -8.93 -3.67
C LEU A 373 -13.17 -9.54 -3.57
N PHE A 374 -12.68 -10.07 -4.68
CA PHE A 374 -11.28 -10.40 -4.89
C PHE A 374 -10.72 -9.58 -6.05
N THR A 375 -9.50 -9.08 -5.92
CA THR A 375 -8.78 -8.46 -7.03
C THR A 375 -7.40 -9.04 -7.18
N GLY A 376 -6.90 -9.07 -8.41
CA GLY A 376 -5.56 -9.49 -8.74
C GLY A 376 -4.85 -8.47 -9.61
N PHE A 377 -3.52 -8.43 -9.54
CA PHE A 377 -2.68 -7.56 -10.36
C PHE A 377 -1.62 -8.40 -11.09
N SER A 378 -1.40 -8.10 -12.37
CA SER A 378 -0.50 -8.85 -13.22
C SER A 378 0.75 -8.08 -13.64
N ARG A 379 1.74 -8.82 -14.13
CA ARG A 379 3.00 -8.29 -14.68
C ARG A 379 2.79 -7.31 -15.81
N ALA A 380 1.86 -7.60 -16.70
CA ALA A 380 1.54 -6.72 -17.82
C ALA A 380 0.68 -5.51 -17.43
N GLY A 381 0.50 -5.21 -16.13
CA GLY A 381 -0.29 -4.06 -15.67
C GLY A 381 -1.80 -4.26 -15.82
N ARG A 382 -2.28 -5.51 -15.78
CA ARG A 382 -3.72 -5.81 -15.79
C ARG A 382 -4.24 -5.99 -14.37
N VAL A 383 -5.48 -5.56 -14.16
CA VAL A 383 -6.19 -5.71 -12.88
C VAL A 383 -7.39 -6.61 -13.09
N PHE A 384 -7.38 -7.75 -12.43
CA PHE A 384 -8.53 -8.66 -12.34
C PHE A 384 -9.44 -8.19 -11.21
N VAL A 385 -10.73 -8.01 -11.48
CA VAL A 385 -11.73 -7.59 -10.48
C VAL A 385 -12.85 -8.63 -10.45
N CYS A 386 -12.93 -9.41 -9.37
CA CYS A 386 -13.95 -10.43 -9.17
C CYS A 386 -14.92 -10.01 -8.06
N SER A 387 -16.10 -9.54 -8.45
CA SER A 387 -17.15 -9.03 -7.54
C SER A 387 -17.67 -10.05 -6.52
N ASN A 388 -17.54 -11.35 -6.82
CA ASN A 388 -17.94 -12.42 -5.90
C ASN A 388 -17.13 -13.69 -6.19
N TRP A 389 -15.97 -13.81 -5.55
CA TRP A 389 -15.05 -14.93 -5.82
C TRP A 389 -15.68 -16.29 -5.50
N ARG A 390 -16.50 -16.39 -4.44
CA ARG A 390 -17.18 -17.65 -4.07
C ARG A 390 -18.15 -18.14 -5.13
N LYS A 391 -18.85 -17.23 -5.80
CA LYS A 391 -19.70 -17.58 -6.95
C LYS A 391 -18.86 -17.87 -8.18
N ALA A 392 -17.78 -17.14 -8.40
CA ALA A 392 -16.90 -17.33 -9.55
C ALA A 392 -16.31 -18.75 -9.63
N LEU A 393 -15.96 -19.35 -8.48
CA LEU A 393 -15.42 -20.73 -8.40
C LEU A 393 -16.38 -21.82 -8.91
N LYS A 394 -17.68 -21.56 -9.07
CA LYS A 394 -18.66 -22.60 -9.39
C LYS A 394 -18.59 -23.12 -10.83
N SER A 395 -18.20 -22.28 -11.78
CA SER A 395 -18.07 -22.63 -13.20
C SER A 395 -17.40 -21.50 -13.98
N SER A 396 -16.84 -21.81 -15.16
CA SER A 396 -16.27 -20.81 -16.07
C SER A 396 -17.28 -19.72 -16.49
N VAL A 397 -18.55 -20.09 -16.68
CA VAL A 397 -19.63 -19.14 -16.99
C VAL A 397 -19.90 -18.21 -15.80
N SER A 398 -19.88 -18.74 -14.58
CA SER A 398 -20.05 -17.95 -13.36
C SER A 398 -18.86 -17.01 -13.15
N MET A 399 -17.64 -17.48 -13.41
CA MET A 399 -16.41 -16.69 -13.38
C MET A 399 -16.54 -15.47 -14.31
N ALA A 400 -16.86 -15.69 -15.60
CA ALA A 400 -17.04 -14.60 -16.56
C ALA A 400 -18.15 -13.61 -16.17
N ALA A 401 -19.24 -14.09 -15.55
CA ALA A 401 -20.35 -13.24 -15.11
C ALA A 401 -20.03 -12.35 -13.90
N HIS A 402 -19.03 -12.74 -13.09
CA HIS A 402 -18.67 -12.05 -11.85
C HIS A 402 -17.35 -11.30 -11.92
N SER A 403 -16.62 -11.42 -13.02
CA SER A 403 -15.29 -10.84 -13.18
C SER A 403 -15.22 -9.80 -14.28
N ASP A 404 -14.34 -8.83 -14.10
CA ASP A 404 -13.99 -7.77 -15.05
C ASP A 404 -12.45 -7.70 -15.12
N LEU A 405 -11.93 -7.23 -16.26
CA LEU A 405 -10.49 -7.00 -16.46
C LEU A 405 -10.24 -5.53 -16.80
N ILE A 406 -9.29 -4.90 -16.14
CA ILE A 406 -8.83 -3.53 -16.45
C ILE A 406 -7.41 -3.61 -16.99
N GLU A 407 -7.20 -3.11 -18.20
CA GLU A 407 -5.88 -3.00 -18.83
C GLU A 407 -5.31 -1.60 -18.64
N CYS A 408 -4.03 -1.52 -18.29
CA CYS A 408 -3.31 -0.26 -18.18
C CYS A 408 -2.03 -0.34 -19.00
N ASP A 409 -1.58 0.81 -19.52
CA ASP A 409 -0.36 0.88 -20.31
C ASP A 409 0.86 0.60 -19.41
N SER A 410 1.51 -0.54 -19.63
CA SER A 410 2.65 -1.02 -18.86
C SER A 410 3.62 -1.75 -19.77
N ASN A 411 4.91 -1.50 -19.58
CA ASN A 411 6.00 -2.21 -20.25
C ASN A 411 6.46 -3.45 -19.46
N GLY A 412 5.80 -3.79 -18.35
CA GLY A 412 6.11 -4.97 -17.54
C GLY A 412 7.44 -4.95 -16.79
N ARG A 413 8.26 -3.90 -16.96
CA ARG A 413 9.61 -3.77 -16.36
C ARG A 413 9.60 -3.50 -14.86
N GLY A 414 8.51 -2.98 -14.31
CA GLY A 414 8.39 -2.62 -12.88
C GLY A 414 7.79 -3.72 -11.99
N PHE A 415 7.57 -4.93 -12.51
CA PHE A 415 6.93 -6.03 -11.78
C PHE A 415 7.92 -6.85 -10.94
N ASP A 416 8.77 -6.17 -10.18
CA ASP A 416 9.62 -6.88 -9.22
C ASP A 416 8.78 -7.25 -8.01
N LEU A 417 8.78 -8.54 -7.66
CA LEU A 417 8.02 -9.10 -6.54
C LEU A 417 6.49 -9.02 -6.70
N GLY A 418 5.94 -9.24 -7.90
CA GLY A 418 4.50 -9.47 -8.09
C GLY A 418 3.58 -8.24 -8.02
N GLY A 419 4.15 -7.03 -7.93
CA GLY A 419 3.41 -5.77 -7.89
C GLY A 419 2.71 -5.48 -6.56
N TRP A 420 2.02 -4.33 -6.49
CA TRP A 420 1.36 -3.86 -5.28
C TRP A 420 -0.13 -3.70 -5.51
N LEU A 421 -0.91 -4.06 -4.50
CA LEU A 421 -2.37 -4.02 -4.55
C LEU A 421 -2.95 -3.65 -3.19
N SER A 422 -4.02 -2.85 -3.18
CA SER A 422 -4.85 -2.64 -2.01
C SER A 422 -6.32 -2.49 -2.42
N VAL A 423 -7.21 -3.12 -1.68
CA VAL A 423 -8.66 -3.07 -1.88
C VAL A 423 -9.33 -2.63 -0.60
N ARG A 424 -10.22 -1.65 -0.69
CA ARG A 424 -11.08 -1.27 0.42
C ARG A 424 -12.29 -0.48 -0.05
N ASN A 425 -13.47 -0.77 0.50
CA ASN A 425 -14.66 0.05 0.33
C ASN A 425 -15.00 0.31 -1.15
N HIS A 426 -15.08 -0.76 -1.94
CA HIS A 426 -15.34 -0.72 -3.38
C HIS A 426 -14.30 0.13 -4.15
N ARG A 427 -13.03 0.09 -3.73
CA ARG A 427 -11.92 0.73 -4.44
C ARG A 427 -10.77 -0.23 -4.56
N VAL A 428 -10.15 -0.22 -5.73
CA VAL A 428 -8.96 -0.99 -6.06
C VAL A 428 -7.82 -0.02 -6.27
N MET A 429 -6.70 -0.27 -5.62
CA MET A 429 -5.50 0.54 -5.68
C MET A 429 -4.32 -0.30 -6.13
N PHE A 430 -3.60 0.12 -7.16
CA PHE A 430 -2.50 -0.64 -7.75
C PHE A 430 -1.44 0.32 -8.30
N GLU A 431 -0.19 -0.12 -8.37
CA GLU A 431 0.94 0.65 -8.90
C GLU A 431 1.25 0.27 -10.33
N ILE A 432 1.47 1.27 -11.19
CA ILE A 432 2.06 1.09 -12.51
C ILE A 432 3.08 2.20 -12.71
N GLN A 433 4.34 1.79 -12.89
CA GLN A 433 5.47 2.69 -13.12
C GLN A 433 5.62 3.74 -11.99
N ASP A 434 5.44 5.02 -12.31
CA ASP A 434 5.62 6.16 -11.40
C ASP A 434 4.33 6.58 -10.68
N ARG A 435 3.26 5.78 -10.82
CA ARG A 435 1.92 6.14 -10.36
C ARG A 435 1.21 5.02 -9.63
N VAL A 436 0.47 5.42 -8.60
CA VAL A 436 -0.58 4.59 -7.99
C VAL A 436 -1.92 5.04 -8.53
N TYR A 437 -2.71 4.10 -9.01
CA TYR A 437 -4.07 4.28 -9.48
C TYR A 437 -5.04 3.83 -8.40
N VAL A 438 -6.12 4.59 -8.20
CA VAL A 438 -7.26 4.25 -7.34
C VAL A 438 -8.50 4.26 -8.20
N VAL A 439 -9.08 3.09 -8.43
CA VAL A 439 -10.27 2.88 -9.23
C VAL A 439 -11.45 2.63 -8.32
N GLY A 440 -12.47 3.51 -8.38
CA GLY A 440 -13.74 3.26 -7.72
C GLY A 440 -14.57 2.22 -8.48
N LEU A 441 -15.21 1.31 -7.75
CA LEU A 441 -16.18 0.33 -8.24
C LEU A 441 -17.61 0.79 -7.91
N ASP A 442 -18.61 0.15 -8.51
CA ASP A 442 -20.00 0.36 -8.11
C ASP A 442 -20.35 -0.35 -6.78
N ASP A 443 -21.61 -0.24 -6.32
CA ASP A 443 -22.07 -0.88 -5.07
C ASP A 443 -22.15 -2.41 -5.13
N LYS A 444 -21.88 -2.99 -6.30
CA LYS A 444 -21.84 -4.43 -6.55
C LYS A 444 -20.42 -4.91 -6.89
N ASP A 445 -19.41 -4.09 -6.60
CA ASP A 445 -18.01 -4.39 -6.88
C ASP A 445 -17.70 -4.64 -8.36
N ARG A 446 -18.41 -3.93 -9.26
CA ARG A 446 -18.17 -3.97 -10.70
C ARG A 446 -17.50 -2.69 -11.18
N VAL A 447 -16.75 -2.80 -12.28
CA VAL A 447 -16.09 -1.65 -12.89
C VAL A 447 -17.14 -0.68 -13.44
N GLN A 448 -17.06 0.59 -13.01
CA GLN A 448 -17.96 1.65 -13.44
C GLN A 448 -17.34 2.47 -14.59
N VAL A 449 -18.18 2.81 -15.57
CA VAL A 449 -17.81 3.62 -16.74
C VAL A 449 -18.80 4.79 -16.88
N GLY A 450 -18.30 5.96 -17.27
CA GLY A 450 -19.11 7.13 -17.59
C GLY A 450 -18.58 8.42 -16.96
N ASP A 451 -19.23 9.54 -17.30
CA ASP A 451 -18.75 10.88 -16.91
C ASP A 451 -19.11 11.27 -15.46
N ARG A 452 -20.00 10.50 -14.81
CA ARG A 452 -20.45 10.74 -13.43
C ARG A 452 -20.52 9.43 -12.64
N PRO A 453 -19.37 8.80 -12.37
CA PRO A 453 -19.33 7.58 -11.58
C PRO A 453 -19.81 7.83 -10.14
N ALA A 454 -20.34 6.80 -9.49
CA ALA A 454 -20.79 6.89 -8.09
C ALA A 454 -19.61 7.11 -7.13
N ARG A 455 -18.43 6.61 -7.51
CA ARG A 455 -17.16 6.79 -6.79
C ARG A 455 -16.12 7.41 -7.70
N GLY A 456 -15.33 8.36 -7.22
CA GLY A 456 -14.23 8.93 -8.01
C GLY A 456 -13.12 7.91 -8.27
N SER A 457 -12.50 7.99 -9.45
CA SER A 457 -11.26 7.30 -9.79
C SER A 457 -10.17 8.34 -10.04
N PHE A 458 -8.98 8.11 -9.48
CA PHE A 458 -7.86 9.05 -9.56
C PHE A 458 -6.52 8.34 -9.47
N SER A 459 -5.43 9.04 -9.73
CA SER A 459 -4.05 8.57 -9.57
C SER A 459 -3.23 9.56 -8.76
N LEU A 460 -2.14 9.08 -8.19
CA LEU A 460 -1.13 9.88 -7.47
C LEU A 460 0.27 9.46 -7.91
N VAL A 461 1.21 10.40 -7.84
CA VAL A 461 2.63 10.12 -8.09
C VAL A 461 3.29 9.43 -6.89
N THR A 462 4.24 8.54 -7.15
CA THR A 462 4.99 7.79 -6.12
C THR A 462 6.24 8.52 -5.63
N SER A 463 6.68 9.56 -6.34
CA SER A 463 7.89 10.33 -6.03
C SER A 463 7.63 11.85 -6.02
N SER A 464 8.39 12.57 -5.20
CA SER A 464 8.38 14.04 -5.15
C SER A 464 9.21 14.69 -6.26
N VAL A 465 10.10 13.93 -6.90
CA VAL A 465 10.96 14.39 -7.97
C VAL A 465 10.77 13.50 -9.18
N VAL A 466 10.55 14.13 -10.33
CA VAL A 466 10.41 13.47 -11.62
C VAL A 466 11.71 12.70 -11.91
N HIS A 467 11.60 11.45 -12.41
CA HIS A 467 12.70 10.53 -12.72
C HIS A 467 13.34 9.80 -11.53
N LEU A 468 13.00 10.16 -10.29
CA LEU A 468 13.37 9.36 -9.11
C LEU A 468 12.35 8.22 -8.91
N ASN A 469 12.37 7.25 -9.82
CA ASN A 469 11.46 6.11 -9.85
C ASN A 469 12.00 4.96 -9.01
N VAL A 470 11.78 5.02 -7.70
CA VAL A 470 11.90 3.83 -6.84
C VAL A 470 10.49 3.27 -6.65
N PRO A 471 10.24 1.99 -6.99
CA PRO A 471 8.93 1.37 -6.84
C PRO A 471 8.39 1.50 -5.42
N VAL A 472 7.08 1.57 -5.28
CA VAL A 472 6.43 1.45 -3.98
C VAL A 472 6.84 0.12 -3.33
N SER A 473 6.94 0.10 -2.01
CA SER A 473 7.17 -1.13 -1.23
C SER A 473 6.18 -1.33 -0.09
N PHE A 474 5.21 -0.43 0.02
CA PHE A 474 3.97 -0.65 0.76
C PHE A 474 2.93 0.36 0.30
N MET A 475 1.68 -0.08 0.17
CA MET A 475 0.56 0.83 0.01
C MET A 475 -0.74 0.24 0.53
N ALA A 476 -1.60 1.09 1.09
CA ALA A 476 -2.88 0.67 1.62
C ALA A 476 -3.94 1.79 1.60
N LEU A 477 -5.19 1.38 1.38
CA LEU A 477 -6.38 2.19 1.58
C LEU A 477 -6.88 2.04 3.02
N TYR A 478 -7.17 3.17 3.67
CA TYR A 478 -7.82 3.25 4.98
C TYR A 478 -9.12 4.06 4.88
N ASP A 479 -9.88 4.16 5.97
CA ASP A 479 -11.22 4.79 5.90
C ASP A 479 -11.16 6.28 5.56
N ASP A 480 -10.13 6.97 6.03
CA ASP A 480 -9.93 8.41 5.85
C ASP A 480 -8.56 8.77 5.26
N ALA A 481 -7.76 7.78 4.85
CA ALA A 481 -6.41 8.03 4.36
C ALA A 481 -5.97 7.05 3.27
N ILE A 482 -5.05 7.50 2.43
CA ILE A 482 -4.22 6.66 1.57
C ILE A 482 -2.80 6.71 2.13
N MET A 483 -2.19 5.55 2.34
CA MET A 483 -0.79 5.48 2.79
C MET A 483 0.06 4.73 1.79
N THR A 484 1.22 5.28 1.46
CA THR A 484 2.19 4.66 0.56
C THR A 484 3.61 4.87 1.07
N THR A 485 4.53 4.02 0.69
CA THR A 485 5.95 4.45 0.65
C THR A 485 6.10 5.49 -0.45
N HIS A 486 6.93 6.49 -0.20
CA HIS A 486 7.11 7.62 -1.10
C HIS A 486 8.57 8.00 -1.22
N THR A 487 9.01 8.19 -2.45
CA THR A 487 10.39 8.56 -2.75
C THR A 487 10.53 10.07 -2.67
N THR A 488 11.42 10.50 -1.78
CA THR A 488 11.72 11.92 -1.56
C THR A 488 13.21 12.12 -1.34
N ILE A 489 13.61 13.34 -1.03
CA ILE A 489 15.00 13.72 -0.84
C ILE A 489 15.22 14.06 0.63
N ALA A 490 16.27 13.51 1.23
CA ALA A 490 16.71 13.86 2.57
C ALA A 490 18.14 14.40 2.60
N TRP A 491 18.48 14.99 3.75
CA TRP A 491 19.81 15.50 4.06
C TRP A 491 20.49 14.60 5.07
N ARG A 492 21.67 14.08 4.72
CA ARG A 492 22.53 13.34 5.67
C ARG A 492 23.72 14.24 6.01
N GLN A 493 23.85 14.56 7.29
CA GLN A 493 25.14 14.99 7.83
C GLN A 493 25.97 13.73 8.03
N SER A 494 27.16 13.66 7.43
CA SER A 494 28.08 12.54 7.63
C SER A 494 28.44 12.42 9.11
N LEU A 495 27.98 11.34 9.77
CA LEU A 495 28.55 10.87 11.02
C LEU A 495 29.41 9.64 10.68
N PRO A 496 30.73 9.66 10.92
CA PRO A 496 31.52 8.44 10.85
C PRO A 496 31.17 7.56 12.07
N HIS A 497 30.54 6.41 11.82
CA HIS A 497 30.31 5.37 12.83
C HIS A 497 31.61 4.60 13.14
N LEU A 498 32.61 5.28 13.69
CA LEU A 498 33.80 4.64 14.26
C LEU A 498 33.67 4.59 15.80
N PRO A 499 33.62 3.40 16.42
CA PRO A 499 33.62 3.26 17.87
C PRO A 499 34.87 3.91 18.47
N GLY A 500 34.69 4.95 19.30
CA GLY A 500 35.77 5.63 20.02
C GLY A 500 36.25 6.96 19.42
N ALA A 501 35.71 7.41 18.29
CA ALA A 501 35.98 8.75 17.77
C ALA A 501 35.11 9.81 18.48
N THR A 502 35.71 10.89 18.95
CA THR A 502 34.98 12.08 19.40
C THR A 502 34.14 12.63 18.25
N PRO A 503 32.82 12.87 18.42
CA PRO A 503 32.00 13.42 17.36
C PRO A 503 32.54 14.79 16.93
N PRO A 504 32.72 15.06 15.63
CA PRO A 504 33.07 16.40 15.17
C PRO A 504 31.96 17.38 15.54
N ALA A 505 32.33 18.64 15.75
CA ALA A 505 31.37 19.71 16.01
C ALA A 505 30.30 19.74 14.89
N PRO A 506 29.02 20.02 15.20
CA PRO A 506 27.88 19.87 14.27
C PRO A 506 27.89 20.77 13.01
N GLU A 507 29.01 21.44 12.71
CA GLU A 507 29.14 22.43 11.62
C GLU A 507 30.18 22.06 10.54
N GLN A 508 30.81 20.88 10.53
CA GLN A 508 32.00 20.63 9.69
C GLN A 508 31.92 19.49 8.65
N GLY A 509 30.75 19.22 8.06
CA GLY A 509 30.66 18.37 6.86
C GLY A 509 29.60 18.86 5.88
N PRO A 510 29.84 18.85 4.55
CA PRO A 510 28.82 19.22 3.59
C PRO A 510 27.65 18.23 3.71
N ALA A 511 26.46 18.75 4.00
CA ALA A 511 25.28 17.92 4.09
C ALA A 511 25.00 17.33 2.70
N ARG A 512 24.98 15.99 2.61
CA ARG A 512 24.76 15.28 1.35
C ARG A 512 23.27 15.12 1.13
N ILE A 513 22.84 15.45 -0.09
CA ILE A 513 21.48 15.23 -0.58
C ILE A 513 21.42 13.82 -1.16
N PHE A 514 20.44 13.02 -0.73
CA PHE A 514 20.26 11.65 -1.20
C PHE A 514 18.75 11.31 -1.28
N PRO A 515 18.34 10.46 -2.23
CA PRO A 515 16.97 9.97 -2.24
C PRO A 515 16.72 9.14 -0.98
N VAL A 516 15.48 9.13 -0.48
CA VAL A 516 15.01 8.30 0.64
C VAL A 516 13.59 7.82 0.37
N LYS A 517 13.26 6.69 0.99
CA LYS A 517 11.89 6.17 1.01
C LYS A 517 11.25 6.44 2.37
N ALA A 518 10.17 7.21 2.37
CA ALA A 518 9.46 7.67 3.55
C ALA A 518 8.01 7.15 3.57
N VAL A 519 7.33 7.25 4.72
CA VAL A 519 5.88 7.03 4.81
C VAL A 519 5.16 8.29 4.33
N ARG A 520 4.31 8.17 3.32
CA ARG A 520 3.41 9.23 2.89
C ARG A 520 1.99 8.89 3.30
N VAL A 521 1.32 9.86 3.92
CA VAL A 521 -0.09 9.81 4.28
C VAL A 521 -0.82 10.92 3.56
N LEU A 522 -1.83 10.56 2.76
CA LEU A 522 -2.80 11.48 2.20
C LEU A 522 -4.08 11.36 3.02
N ASN A 523 -4.34 12.34 3.89
CA ASN A 523 -5.53 12.40 4.73
C ASN A 523 -6.69 13.06 3.97
N LEU A 524 -7.76 12.30 3.74
CA LEU A 524 -8.99 12.73 3.07
C LEU A 524 -10.08 13.20 4.04
N ALA A 525 -9.82 13.19 5.35
CA ALA A 525 -10.76 13.70 6.33
C ALA A 525 -11.01 15.20 6.14
N PRO A 526 -12.28 15.65 6.12
CA PRO A 526 -12.61 17.06 5.99
C PRO A 526 -12.09 17.84 7.20
N LYS A 527 -11.75 19.12 7.00
CA LYS A 527 -11.57 20.04 8.13
C LYS A 527 -12.94 20.32 8.76
N ILE A 528 -13.02 20.19 10.07
CA ILE A 528 -14.21 20.54 10.83
C ILE A 528 -13.92 21.87 11.51
N ASP A 529 -14.86 22.81 11.44
CA ASP A 529 -14.74 24.10 12.10
C ASP A 529 -14.47 23.90 13.60
N GLY A 530 -13.30 24.33 14.06
CA GLY A 530 -12.77 24.07 15.41
C GLY A 530 -11.31 23.60 15.44
N ASP A 531 -10.81 23.01 14.34
CA ASP A 531 -9.42 22.53 14.21
C ASP A 531 -8.41 23.62 13.76
N THR A 532 -8.60 24.87 14.17
CA THR A 532 -7.56 25.90 13.97
C THR A 532 -6.43 25.67 14.97
N PRO A 533 -5.20 25.32 14.54
CA PRO A 533 -4.03 25.67 15.34
C PRO A 533 -3.98 27.20 15.38
N ASP A 534 -3.81 27.78 16.57
CA ASP A 534 -3.79 29.23 16.85
C ASP A 534 -3.24 30.06 15.67
N SER A 535 -4.14 30.64 14.89
CA SER A 535 -3.78 31.60 13.86
C SER A 535 -3.62 32.96 14.51
N ASN A 536 -2.40 33.49 14.46
CA ASN A 536 -2.09 34.90 14.69
C ASN A 536 -3.16 35.79 13.99
N PRO A 537 -3.69 36.83 14.67
CA PRO A 537 -4.74 37.66 14.12
C PRO A 537 -4.09 38.76 13.27
N ASP A 538 -3.88 38.51 11.99
CA ASP A 538 -3.71 39.58 10.99
C ASP A 538 -3.84 39.02 9.58
N ALA A 539 -5.08 38.89 9.11
CA ALA A 539 -5.39 38.86 7.68
C ALA A 539 -6.83 39.33 7.47
N ASN A 540 -6.95 40.64 7.23
CA ASN A 540 -8.19 41.26 6.80
C ASN A 540 -8.50 40.87 5.34
N GLU A 541 -9.80 40.80 5.06
CA GLU A 541 -10.47 40.48 3.79
C GLU A 541 -9.90 41.21 2.54
N SER A 542 -9.87 40.52 1.39
CA SER A 542 -10.67 40.90 0.21
C SER A 542 -10.44 39.96 -1.00
N ASP A 543 -11.54 39.73 -1.71
CA ASP A 543 -11.75 38.94 -2.92
C ASP A 543 -11.10 39.51 -4.20
N ASP A 544 -10.87 38.59 -5.15
CA ASP A 544 -10.90 38.71 -6.62
C ASP A 544 -9.85 39.57 -7.37
N SER A 545 -8.99 38.92 -8.17
CA SER A 545 -8.82 39.19 -9.62
C SER A 545 -7.62 38.49 -10.28
N THR A 546 -7.91 38.04 -11.50
CA THR A 546 -7.13 37.62 -12.67
C THR A 546 -5.61 37.86 -12.78
N ALA A 547 -4.96 36.87 -13.39
CA ALA A 547 -3.61 36.80 -13.95
C ALA A 547 -2.92 38.11 -14.40
N THR A 548 -1.64 38.29 -14.03
CA THR A 548 -0.46 38.41 -14.94
C THR A 548 0.80 38.86 -14.18
N GLY A 549 1.95 38.26 -14.52
CA GLY A 549 3.28 38.87 -14.60
C GLY A 549 3.90 39.67 -13.43
N ARG A 550 4.92 39.07 -12.80
CA ARG A 550 6.21 39.63 -12.33
C ARG A 550 6.25 40.85 -11.37
N GLY A 551 6.94 40.64 -10.25
CA GLY A 551 7.85 41.61 -9.58
C GLY A 551 7.54 41.85 -8.10
N LEU A 552 8.30 41.25 -7.16
CA LEU A 552 9.56 41.74 -6.56
C LEU A 552 9.35 42.77 -5.41
N TRP A 553 9.81 42.37 -4.20
CA TRP A 553 10.08 43.10 -2.94
C TRP A 553 9.01 43.15 -1.84
N GLY A 554 9.38 42.53 -0.72
CA GLY A 554 8.70 42.49 0.57
C GLY A 554 9.48 41.54 1.52
N SER A 555 10.71 41.92 1.81
CA SER A 555 11.71 41.20 2.62
C SER A 555 11.34 41.13 4.10
N ASP A 556 11.36 39.92 4.68
CA ASP A 556 12.07 39.60 5.93
C ASP A 556 11.87 38.11 6.29
N GLN A 557 12.51 37.22 5.53
CA GLN A 557 12.96 35.92 6.02
C GLN A 557 14.41 35.76 5.60
N ALA A 558 15.28 35.60 6.59
CA ALA A 558 16.71 35.44 6.40
C ALA A 558 16.97 34.26 5.45
N THR A 559 17.43 34.60 4.25
CA THR A 559 17.91 33.64 3.26
C THR A 559 19.30 33.21 3.70
N LEU A 560 19.45 31.95 4.13
CA LEU A 560 20.79 31.36 4.22
C LEU A 560 21.33 31.16 2.79
N PRO A 561 22.61 31.46 2.52
CA PRO A 561 23.15 31.30 1.17
C PRO A 561 23.24 29.82 0.81
N LEU A 562 22.93 29.49 -0.45
CA LEU A 562 23.18 28.18 -1.07
C LEU A 562 24.69 27.86 -1.26
N ASP A 563 25.58 28.74 -0.80
CA ASP A 563 27.02 28.54 -0.85
C ASP A 563 27.44 27.47 0.18
N GLY A 564 27.64 26.24 -0.31
CA GLY A 564 28.09 25.10 0.49
C GLY A 564 27.38 23.78 0.19
N VAL A 565 26.37 23.77 -0.68
CA VAL A 565 25.69 22.54 -1.12
C VAL A 565 26.54 21.85 -2.17
N ALA A 566 27.36 20.89 -1.76
CA ALA A 566 27.97 19.94 -2.68
C ALA A 566 26.90 18.92 -3.10
N VAL A 567 26.35 19.09 -4.30
CA VAL A 567 25.58 18.03 -4.97
C VAL A 567 26.54 16.88 -5.19
N SER A 568 26.20 15.69 -4.67
CA SER A 568 27.03 14.50 -4.85
C SER A 568 27.29 14.27 -6.34
N PRO A 569 28.54 14.02 -6.79
CA PRO A 569 28.81 13.60 -8.17
C PRO A 569 27.95 12.40 -8.58
N ALA A 570 27.72 11.45 -7.66
CA ALA A 570 26.84 10.30 -7.88
C ALA A 570 25.35 10.67 -8.09
N LEU A 571 24.89 11.82 -7.56
CA LEU A 571 23.52 12.31 -7.81
C LEU A 571 23.42 13.03 -9.16
N VAL A 572 24.49 13.72 -9.58
CA VAL A 572 24.58 14.29 -10.93
C VAL A 572 24.68 13.16 -11.96
N GLU A 573 25.49 12.14 -11.67
CA GLU A 573 25.65 10.93 -12.49
C GLU A 573 24.35 10.12 -12.57
N LEU A 574 23.61 9.97 -11.46
CA LEU A 574 22.25 9.38 -11.48
C LEU A 574 21.30 10.19 -12.37
N ILE A 575 21.35 11.53 -12.30
CA ILE A 575 20.50 12.40 -13.13
C ILE A 575 20.91 12.36 -14.61
N THR A 576 22.20 12.22 -14.93
CA THR A 576 22.69 12.13 -16.32
C THR A 576 22.54 10.72 -16.92
N MET A 577 22.73 9.66 -16.14
CA MET A 577 22.46 8.28 -16.57
C MET A 577 20.97 8.06 -16.87
N LEU A 578 20.07 8.70 -16.11
CA LEU A 578 18.63 8.65 -16.37
C LEU A 578 18.17 9.49 -17.58
N ASP A 579 19.07 10.29 -18.18
CA ASP A 579 18.82 11.08 -19.40
C ASP A 579 19.42 10.40 -20.66
N GLU A 580 20.37 9.46 -20.49
CA GLU A 580 21.09 8.78 -21.59
C GLU A 580 20.53 7.40 -21.98
N ASP A 581 19.53 6.85 -21.28
CA ASP A 581 18.86 5.57 -21.63
C ASP A 581 17.96 5.63 -22.90
N LEU A 582 18.23 6.55 -23.84
CA LEU A 582 17.44 6.76 -25.06
C LEU A 582 18.19 6.54 -26.38
N GLU A 583 19.41 6.02 -26.40
CA GLU A 583 20.09 5.64 -27.66
C GLU A 583 20.86 4.30 -27.54
N ASP A 584 20.21 3.24 -28.03
CA ASP A 584 20.69 2.04 -28.73
C ASP A 584 21.66 0.99 -28.10
N GLU A 585 21.07 -0.22 -27.99
CA GLU A 585 21.50 -1.53 -28.53
C GLU A 585 22.46 -2.51 -27.80
N GLU A 586 21.94 -3.75 -27.74
CA GLU A 586 22.57 -5.08 -27.71
C GLU A 586 23.17 -5.65 -26.40
N GLY A 587 22.34 -6.43 -25.71
CA GLY A 587 22.59 -7.85 -25.39
C GLY A 587 23.74 -8.23 -24.45
N ASP A 588 23.40 -8.56 -23.20
CA ASP A 588 23.79 -9.86 -22.60
C ASP A 588 22.92 -10.16 -21.36
N GLU A 589 22.51 -11.41 -21.21
CA GLU A 589 21.78 -11.90 -20.04
C GLU A 589 22.77 -12.14 -18.89
N GLY A 590 22.91 -11.15 -18.00
CA GLY A 590 23.70 -11.25 -16.77
C GLY A 590 22.92 -10.76 -15.55
N ILE A 591 22.85 -11.59 -14.52
CA ILE A 591 22.33 -11.24 -13.19
C ILE A 591 23.03 -9.96 -12.70
N VAL A 592 22.27 -8.88 -12.49
CA VAL A 592 22.79 -7.61 -11.97
C VAL A 592 23.01 -7.75 -10.46
N THR A 593 24.24 -8.06 -10.07
CA THR A 593 24.73 -7.83 -8.71
C THR A 593 25.07 -6.34 -8.56
N PHE A 594 24.39 -5.66 -7.63
CA PHE A 594 24.79 -4.32 -7.20
C PHE A 594 26.12 -4.42 -6.44
N THR A 595 27.19 -3.90 -7.03
CA THR A 595 28.48 -3.74 -6.36
C THR A 595 28.48 -2.47 -5.50
N ASP A 596 28.94 -2.62 -4.26
CA ASP A 596 29.08 -1.55 -3.26
C ASP A 596 30.27 -0.64 -3.61
N PRO A 597 30.16 0.70 -3.62
CA PRO A 597 31.25 1.60 -4.05
C PRO A 597 32.42 1.74 -3.05
N PHE A 598 32.56 0.83 -2.07
CA PHE A 598 33.52 0.95 -0.96
C PHE A 598 34.54 -0.19 -0.84
N GLU A 599 34.77 -0.99 -1.87
CA GLU A 599 35.95 -1.89 -1.89
C GLU A 599 37.17 -1.16 -2.45
N GLY A 600 38.05 -0.76 -1.54
CA GLY A 600 39.37 -0.26 -1.86
C GLY A 600 40.31 -1.36 -2.31
N GLU A 601 41.03 -1.06 -3.39
CA GLU A 601 42.10 -1.80 -4.05
C GLU A 601 42.95 -2.72 -3.14
N SER A 602 42.96 -4.01 -3.46
CA SER A 602 44.17 -4.83 -3.32
C SER A 602 44.27 -5.81 -4.49
N GLU A 603 45.05 -5.43 -5.51
CA GLU A 603 45.61 -6.32 -6.52
C GLU A 603 46.51 -7.37 -5.84
N VAL A 604 46.30 -8.66 -6.12
CA VAL A 604 47.36 -9.58 -6.60
C VAL A 604 46.69 -10.74 -7.35
N ASP A 605 47.03 -10.86 -8.63
CA ASP A 605 46.68 -11.93 -9.57
C ASP A 605 47.09 -13.33 -9.10
N SER A 606 46.26 -14.33 -9.42
CA SER A 606 46.75 -15.68 -9.74
C SER A 606 45.73 -16.40 -10.62
N GLU A 607 45.97 -16.30 -11.92
CA GLU A 607 45.46 -17.20 -12.96
C GLU A 607 45.66 -18.67 -12.55
N TRP A 608 44.63 -19.49 -12.70
CA TRP A 608 44.80 -20.94 -12.82
C TRP A 608 43.95 -21.42 -13.99
N GLU A 609 44.66 -21.77 -15.05
CA GLU A 609 44.18 -22.47 -16.23
C GLU A 609 43.77 -23.91 -15.86
N ASP A 610 42.61 -24.34 -16.36
CA ASP A 610 42.19 -25.74 -16.34
C ASP A 610 43.06 -26.54 -17.32
N VAL A 611 43.79 -27.52 -16.80
CA VAL A 611 44.42 -28.58 -17.60
C VAL A 611 43.87 -29.92 -17.14
N GLU A 612 43.08 -30.52 -18.01
CA GLU A 612 42.75 -31.95 -18.00
C GLU A 612 44.03 -32.76 -18.29
N ASP A 613 44.33 -33.77 -17.46
CA ASP A 613 45.33 -34.79 -17.77
C ASP A 613 44.97 -36.12 -17.07
N ASP A 614 44.60 -37.10 -17.91
CA ASP A 614 44.95 -38.53 -17.93
C ASP A 614 44.86 -39.35 -16.60
N GLY A 615 44.14 -40.48 -16.50
CA GLY A 615 44.08 -41.59 -17.44
C GLY A 615 45.17 -42.63 -17.11
N GLU A 616 44.88 -43.61 -16.24
CA GLU A 616 45.52 -44.95 -16.06
C GLU A 616 45.02 -45.51 -14.69
N GLY A 617 44.43 -46.70 -14.50
CA GLY A 617 44.47 -47.94 -15.26
C GLY A 617 45.44 -48.92 -14.62
N GLU A 618 45.06 -49.67 -13.57
CA GLU A 618 45.77 -50.90 -13.16
C GLU A 618 44.90 -51.89 -12.35
N GLU A 619 44.43 -52.89 -13.10
CA GLU A 619 44.28 -54.34 -12.90
C GLU A 619 44.23 -55.02 -11.50
N ASP A 620 43.12 -55.77 -11.34
CA ASP A 620 43.00 -57.21 -11.00
C ASP A 620 43.79 -57.84 -9.84
N LEU A 621 43.03 -58.43 -8.89
CA LEU A 621 43.33 -59.77 -8.36
C LEU A 621 42.07 -60.54 -7.90
N GLN A 622 41.79 -61.64 -8.61
CA GLN A 622 41.16 -62.92 -8.17
C GLN A 622 39.69 -62.88 -7.73
N GLY A 623 38.73 -63.58 -8.36
CA GLY A 623 38.80 -64.89 -9.03
C GLY A 623 38.14 -65.95 -8.15
N GLY A 624 36.84 -66.19 -8.32
CA GLY A 624 36.07 -67.13 -7.48
C GLY A 624 34.69 -67.54 -8.05
N GLN A 625 34.73 -68.28 -9.17
CA GLN A 625 33.82 -69.37 -9.57
C GLN A 625 32.29 -69.32 -9.29
N SER A 626 31.57 -69.38 -10.41
CA SER A 626 30.63 -70.44 -10.84
C SER A 626 29.12 -70.20 -10.76
N HIS A 627 28.49 -70.40 -11.96
CA HIS A 627 27.16 -70.94 -12.29
C HIS A 627 25.94 -70.42 -11.51
N GLY A 628 24.82 -70.02 -12.12
CA GLY A 628 24.30 -70.19 -13.47
C GLY A 628 22.81 -69.83 -13.48
N ASP A 629 22.22 -69.88 -14.67
CA ASP A 629 20.79 -69.88 -15.00
C ASP A 629 19.96 -68.58 -14.90
N ALA A 630 19.54 -68.15 -16.10
CA ALA A 630 18.39 -67.30 -16.40
C ALA A 630 17.06 -68.08 -16.23
N PRO A 631 15.90 -67.59 -16.70
CA PRO A 631 15.30 -66.25 -16.62
C PRO A 631 13.87 -66.29 -16.01
N VAL A 632 13.36 -65.16 -15.53
CA VAL A 632 12.12 -64.47 -15.99
C VAL A 632 12.26 -63.00 -15.58
#